data_AF-A0A354Y2I1-F1
#
_entry.id   AF-A0A354Y2I1-F1
#
_cell.length_a   1.000
_cell.length_b   1.000
_cell.length_c   1.000
_cell.angle_alpha   90.00
_cell.angle_beta   90.00
_cell.angle_gamma   90.00
#
_symmetry.space_group_name_H-M   'P 1'
#
loop_
_entity.id
_entity.type
_entity.pdbx_description
1 polymer ?
#
loop_
_entity_poly.entity_id
_entity_poly.type
_entity_poly.pdbx_seq_one_letter_code
_entity_poly.pdbx_strand_id
1 'polypeptide(L)'
;DAGDIDYEWLTDAVFRSVSIKEEIVKKDPFEHNIRKALNLGHTVGHAFESFALETERPVLHGYAVAWGLISELYLSHRVCEFPKEELQKTVRFIHRNYGAFALDCDDYEHLY
;
A
#
# COMPACT_ATOMS: atom_id res chain seq x y z
N ASP A 1 -5.83 -18.55 -19.14
CA ASP A 1 -6.87 -18.95 -18.20
C ASP A 1 -7.10 -17.87 -17.16
N ALA A 2 -8.09 -17.00 -17.39
CA ALA A 2 -8.69 -16.26 -16.30
C ALA A 2 -9.39 -17.32 -15.44
N GLY A 3 -8.77 -17.71 -14.34
CA GLY A 3 -9.36 -18.63 -13.38
C GLY A 3 -10.77 -18.17 -13.02
N ASP A 4 -11.65 -19.12 -12.75
CA ASP A 4 -13.07 -18.88 -12.46
C ASP A 4 -13.20 -17.75 -11.42
N ILE A 5 -13.77 -16.62 -11.84
CA ILE A 5 -13.85 -15.40 -11.03
C ILE A 5 -15.05 -15.55 -10.09
N ASP A 6 -14.79 -15.58 -8.79
CA ASP A 6 -15.83 -15.59 -7.77
C ASP A 6 -16.42 -14.17 -7.60
N TYR A 7 -17.52 -13.92 -8.32
CA TYR A 7 -18.22 -12.64 -8.29
C TYR A 7 -18.98 -12.38 -6.98
N GLU A 8 -19.40 -13.42 -6.28
CA GLU A 8 -20.05 -13.27 -4.97
C GLU A 8 -19.03 -12.76 -3.95
N TRP A 9 -17.88 -13.42 -3.88
CA TRP A 9 -16.78 -12.98 -3.02
C TRP A 9 -16.29 -11.57 -3.35
N LEU A 10 -16.14 -11.23 -4.64
CA LEU A 10 -15.72 -9.88 -5.05
C LEU A 10 -16.75 -8.82 -4.62
N THR A 11 -18.03 -9.11 -4.77
CA THR A 11 -19.11 -8.19 -4.36
C THR A 11 -19.05 -7.93 -2.85
N ASP A 12 -18.90 -8.98 -2.05
CA ASP A 12 -18.78 -8.87 -0.60
C ASP A 12 -17.52 -8.10 -0.16
N ALA A 13 -16.38 -8.35 -0.82
CA ALA A 13 -15.13 -7.65 -0.56
C ALA A 13 -15.24 -6.14 -0.85
N VAL A 14 -15.84 -5.78 -1.99
CA VAL A 14 -16.08 -4.38 -2.37
C VAL A 14 -17.03 -3.71 -1.38
N PHE A 15 -18.16 -4.35 -1.06
CA PHE A 15 -19.13 -3.82 -0.10
C PHE A 15 -18.47 -3.52 1.24
N ARG A 16 -17.74 -4.49 1.80
CA ARG A 16 -17.02 -4.32 3.08
C ARG A 16 -15.99 -3.20 3.03
N SER A 17 -15.22 -3.11 1.95
CA SER A 17 -14.22 -2.05 1.78
C SER A 17 -14.86 -0.66 1.77
N VAL A 18 -15.97 -0.50 1.05
CA VAL A 18 -16.73 0.77 1.00
C VAL A 18 -17.30 1.12 2.38
N SER A 19 -17.90 0.16 3.08
CA SER A 19 -18.48 0.40 4.42
C SER A 19 -17.43 0.85 5.45
N ILE A 20 -16.24 0.24 5.46
CA ILE A 20 -15.15 0.64 6.37
C ILE A 20 -14.73 2.10 6.10
N LYS A 21 -14.51 2.43 4.81
CA LYS A 21 -14.14 3.79 4.41
C LYS A 21 -15.23 4.79 4.77
N GLU A 22 -16.50 4.46 4.49
CA GLU A 22 -17.64 5.31 4.79
C GLU A 22 -17.72 5.61 6.29
N GLU A 23 -17.58 4.60 7.15
CA GLU A 23 -17.62 4.76 8.61
C GLU A 23 -16.52 5.73 9.10
N ILE A 24 -15.29 5.56 8.62
CA ILE A 24 -14.15 6.39 9.01
C ILE A 24 -14.32 7.83 8.49
N VAL A 25 -14.72 8.00 7.21
CA VAL A 25 -14.92 9.31 6.59
C VAL A 25 -16.08 10.07 7.23
N LYS A 26 -17.17 9.39 7.62
CA LYS A 26 -18.28 10.02 8.37
C LYS A 26 -17.82 10.60 9.70
N LYS A 27 -16.90 9.92 10.39
CA LYS A 27 -16.35 10.36 11.68
C LYS A 27 -15.29 11.46 11.54
N ASP A 28 -14.55 11.50 10.43
CA ASP A 28 -13.48 12.47 10.17
C ASP A 28 -13.44 12.90 8.69
N PRO A 29 -14.38 13.76 8.25
CA PRO A 29 -14.55 14.12 6.84
C PRO A 29 -13.41 14.97 6.27
N PHE A 30 -12.65 15.66 7.12
CA PHE A 30 -11.56 16.55 6.73
C PHE A 30 -10.16 16.01 7.05
N GLU A 31 -10.05 14.74 7.46
CA GLU A 31 -8.78 14.05 7.74
C GLU A 31 -7.90 14.72 8.81
N HIS A 32 -8.50 15.07 9.95
CA HIS A 32 -7.71 15.63 11.05
C HIS A 32 -7.01 14.54 11.89
N ASN A 33 -7.60 13.35 11.98
CA ASN A 33 -7.14 12.30 12.89
C ASN A 33 -7.32 10.90 12.28
N ILE A 34 -8.39 10.18 12.67
CA ILE A 34 -8.56 8.74 12.41
C ILE A 34 -8.56 8.39 10.92
N ARG A 35 -8.94 9.31 10.03
CA ARG A 35 -8.98 9.06 8.59
C ARG A 35 -7.58 8.87 8.00
N LYS A 36 -6.52 9.34 8.66
CA LYS A 36 -5.12 9.08 8.28
C LYS A 36 -4.79 7.59 8.22
N ALA A 37 -5.52 6.74 8.95
CA ALA A 37 -5.37 5.29 8.87
C ALA A 37 -5.67 4.73 7.46
N LEU A 38 -6.49 5.42 6.66
CA LEU A 38 -6.75 5.06 5.26
C LEU A 38 -5.57 5.33 4.33
N ASN A 39 -4.61 6.13 4.78
CA ASN A 39 -3.41 6.48 4.03
C ASN A 39 -2.23 5.54 4.34
N LEU A 40 -2.47 4.41 5.01
CA LEU A 40 -1.46 3.39 5.22
C LEU A 40 -0.88 2.94 3.86
N GLY A 41 0.44 2.98 3.75
CA GLY A 41 1.20 2.71 2.52
C GLY A 41 1.30 3.88 1.55
N HIS A 42 0.55 4.97 1.73
CA HIS A 42 0.51 6.06 0.75
C HIS A 42 1.65 7.06 0.91
N THR A 43 2.24 7.20 2.11
CA THR A 43 3.33 8.17 2.29
C THR A 43 4.55 7.72 1.50
N VAL A 44 4.95 6.45 1.65
CA VAL A 44 6.04 5.88 0.85
C VAL A 44 5.57 5.53 -0.56
N GLY A 45 4.31 5.13 -0.73
CA GLY A 45 3.73 4.85 -2.05
C GLY A 45 3.80 6.04 -3.01
N HIS A 46 3.42 7.24 -2.55
CA HIS A 46 3.52 8.45 -3.38
C HIS A 46 4.98 8.81 -3.72
N ALA A 47 5.95 8.49 -2.85
CA ALA A 47 7.37 8.65 -3.17
C ALA A 47 7.79 7.72 -4.33
N PHE A 48 7.37 6.45 -4.30
CA PHE A 48 7.60 5.54 -5.43
C PHE A 48 6.91 5.99 -6.72
N GLU A 49 5.67 6.49 -6.66
CA GLU A 49 4.99 7.05 -7.85
C GLU A 49 5.74 8.25 -8.42
N SER A 50 6.20 9.16 -7.56
CA SER A 50 6.90 10.37 -7.97
C SER A 50 8.23 10.04 -8.64
N PHE A 51 9.01 9.15 -8.03
CA PHE A 51 10.28 8.66 -8.59
C PHE A 51 10.07 7.88 -9.91
N ALA A 52 9.04 7.04 -9.98
CA ALA A 52 8.68 6.32 -11.20
C ALA A 52 8.30 7.27 -12.36
N LEU A 53 7.66 8.41 -12.06
CA LEU A 53 7.36 9.43 -13.05
C LEU A 53 8.61 10.18 -13.50
N GLU A 54 9.51 10.54 -12.57
CA GLU A 54 10.77 11.23 -12.87
C GLU A 54 11.69 10.38 -13.78
N THR A 55 11.73 9.07 -13.55
CA THR A 55 12.54 8.12 -14.32
C THR A 55 11.87 7.60 -15.60
N GLU A 56 10.74 8.20 -16.00
CA GLU A 56 9.95 7.81 -17.19
C GLU A 56 9.49 6.33 -17.18
N ARG A 57 9.31 5.76 -15.98
CA ARG A 57 8.85 4.37 -15.75
C ARG A 57 7.60 4.34 -14.87
N PRO A 58 6.47 4.92 -15.32
CA PRO A 58 5.28 5.06 -14.49
C PRO A 58 4.77 3.71 -13.98
N VAL A 59 4.35 3.69 -12.72
CA VAL A 59 3.77 2.52 -12.06
C VAL A 59 2.30 2.78 -11.73
N LEU A 60 1.52 1.70 -11.60
CA LEU A 60 0.13 1.80 -11.19
C LEU A 60 0.05 2.17 -9.70
N HIS A 61 -0.86 3.09 -9.34
CA HIS A 61 -1.05 3.54 -7.96
C HIS A 61 -1.18 2.42 -6.94
N GLY A 62 -1.99 1.40 -7.23
CA GLY A 62 -2.15 0.25 -6.35
C GLY A 62 -0.86 -0.55 -6.10
N TYR A 63 0.06 -0.59 -7.08
CA TYR A 63 1.37 -1.23 -6.92
C TYR A 63 2.27 -0.38 -6.03
N ALA A 64 2.29 0.94 -6.24
CA ALA A 64 3.07 1.86 -5.42
C ALA A 64 2.63 1.84 -3.95
N VAL A 65 1.32 1.89 -3.69
CA VAL A 65 0.77 1.74 -2.33
C VAL A 65 1.12 0.38 -1.74
N ALA A 66 1.03 -0.71 -2.52
CA ALA A 66 1.43 -2.04 -2.04
C ALA A 66 2.92 -2.08 -1.62
N TRP A 67 3.85 -1.52 -2.40
CA TRP A 67 5.24 -1.44 -1.98
C TRP A 67 5.44 -0.51 -0.78
N GLY A 68 4.71 0.61 -0.73
CA GLY A 68 4.72 1.54 0.40
C GLY A 68 4.30 0.88 1.72
N LEU A 69 3.34 -0.06 1.69
CA LEU A 69 2.95 -0.85 2.86
C LEU A 69 4.12 -1.62 3.47
N ILE A 70 5.02 -2.17 2.66
CA ILE A 70 6.20 -2.88 3.15
C ILE A 70 7.09 -1.93 3.96
N SER A 71 7.40 -0.77 3.39
CA SER A 71 8.27 0.22 4.00
C SER A 71 7.68 0.78 5.31
N GLU A 72 6.39 1.13 5.30
CA GLU A 72 5.71 1.67 6.48
C GLU A 72 5.53 0.63 7.58
N LEU A 73 5.22 -0.63 7.26
CA LEU A 73 5.15 -1.72 8.24
C LEU A 73 6.52 -2.11 8.78
N TYR A 74 7.57 -2.04 7.95
CA TYR A 74 8.93 -2.24 8.41
C TYR A 74 9.34 -1.15 9.41
N LEU A 75 9.03 0.12 9.11
CA LEU A 75 9.26 1.22 10.05
C LEU A 75 8.47 1.02 11.35
N SER A 76 7.21 0.61 11.27
CA SER A 76 6.38 0.28 12.43
C SER A 76 6.94 -0.89 13.25
N HIS A 77 7.50 -1.92 12.61
CA HIS A 77 8.20 -3.00 13.32
C HIS A 77 9.43 -2.50 14.07
N ARG A 78 10.19 -1.59 13.45
CA ARG A 78 11.43 -1.03 14.00
C ARG A 78 11.20 -0.07 15.15
N VAL A 79 10.14 0.73 15.10
CA VAL A 79 9.89 1.84 16.04
C VAL A 79 8.81 1.50 17.06
N CYS A 80 7.81 0.73 16.67
CA CYS A 80 6.60 0.46 17.46
C CYS A 80 6.41 -1.03 17.79
N GLU A 81 7.41 -1.87 17.52
CA GLU A 81 7.38 -3.33 17.77
C GLU A 81 6.22 -4.07 17.08
N PHE A 82 5.77 -3.58 15.91
CA PHE A 82 4.76 -4.29 15.11
C PHE A 82 5.18 -5.76 14.88
N PRO A 83 4.28 -6.76 15.01
CA PRO A 83 4.67 -8.16 14.96
C PRO A 83 5.41 -8.55 13.66
N LYS A 84 6.61 -9.10 13.82
CA LYS A 84 7.46 -9.51 12.70
C LYS A 84 6.79 -10.53 11.78
N GLU A 85 6.00 -11.43 12.37
CA GLU A 85 5.28 -12.46 11.61
C GLU A 85 4.26 -11.84 10.65
N GLU A 86 3.50 -10.85 11.11
CA GLU A 86 2.51 -10.13 10.30
C GLU A 86 3.19 -9.31 9.19
N LEU A 87 4.30 -8.63 9.51
CA LEU A 87 5.12 -7.96 8.49
C LEU A 87 5.57 -8.94 7.40
N GLN A 88 6.11 -10.10 7.79
CA GLN A 88 6.59 -11.10 6.84
C GLN A 88 5.47 -11.72 6.00
N LYS A 89 4.26 -11.91 6.56
CA LYS A 89 3.07 -12.34 5.81
C LYS A 89 2.73 -11.31 4.73
N THR A 90 2.68 -10.03 5.09
CA THR A 90 2.39 -8.93 4.16
C THR A 90 3.43 -8.82 3.06
N VAL A 91 4.73 -8.88 3.40
CA VAL A 91 5.82 -8.88 2.40
C VAL A 91 5.69 -10.03 1.41
N ARG A 92 5.44 -11.25 1.89
CA ARG A 92 5.27 -12.42 1.02
C ARG A 92 4.06 -12.27 0.10
N PHE A 93 2.94 -11.76 0.63
CA PHE A 93 1.74 -11.52 -0.16
C PHE A 93 2.00 -10.49 -1.26
N ILE A 94 2.62 -9.36 -0.92
CA ILE A 94 2.89 -8.28 -1.89
C ILE A 94 3.89 -8.74 -2.95
N HIS A 95 5.00 -9.37 -2.54
CA HIS A 95 5.98 -9.87 -3.50
C HIS A 95 5.38 -10.90 -4.48
N ARG A 96 4.49 -11.77 -4.01
CA ARG A 96 3.84 -12.78 -4.86
C ARG A 96 2.87 -12.19 -5.88
N ASN A 97 2.13 -11.13 -5.51
CA ASN A 97 1.04 -10.60 -6.33
C ASN A 97 1.40 -9.32 -7.10
N TYR A 98 2.36 -8.53 -6.62
CA TYR A 98 2.74 -7.22 -7.16
C TYR A 98 4.22 -7.16 -7.59
N GLY A 99 5.01 -8.20 -7.29
CA GLY A 99 6.45 -8.19 -7.53
C GLY A 99 7.20 -7.19 -6.63
N ALA A 100 8.39 -6.80 -7.07
CA ALA A 100 9.23 -5.83 -6.39
C ALA A 100 9.33 -4.55 -7.22
N PHE A 101 9.40 -3.40 -6.54
CA PHE A 101 9.77 -2.15 -7.18
C PHE A 101 11.23 -2.22 -7.64
N ALA A 102 11.50 -1.83 -8.87
CA ALA A 102 12.86 -1.76 -9.40
C ALA A 102 13.54 -0.51 -8.84
N LEU A 103 14.39 -0.72 -7.83
CA LEU A 103 15.20 0.31 -7.20
C LEU A 103 16.58 -0.29 -6.91
N ASP A 104 17.64 0.43 -7.23
CA ASP A 104 19.00 0.09 -6.85
C ASP A 104 19.67 1.24 -6.06
N CYS A 105 20.96 1.08 -5.78
CA CYS A 105 21.71 2.05 -4.97
C CYS A 105 22.03 3.34 -5.74
N ASP A 106 22.00 3.31 -7.08
CA ASP A 106 22.26 4.49 -7.91
C ASP A 106 21.05 5.44 -7.92
N ASP A 107 19.85 4.90 -7.62
CA ASP A 107 18.60 5.65 -7.53
C ASP A 107 18.47 6.50 -6.25
N TYR A 108 19.33 6.30 -5.24
CA TYR A 108 19.15 6.92 -3.92
C TYR A 108 19.25 8.45 -3.96
N GLU A 109 20.03 9.02 -4.87
CA GLU A 109 20.16 10.47 -5.03
C GLU A 109 18.92 11.13 -5.67
N HIS A 110 17.99 10.33 -6.17
CA HIS A 110 16.76 10.79 -6.82
C HIS A 110 15.52 10.61 -5.92
N LEU A 111 15.69 10.16 -4.68
CA LEU A 111 14.60 9.94 -3.72
C LEU A 111 14.29 11.16 -2.83
N TYR A 112 14.90 12.32 -3.08
CA TYR A 112 14.76 13.55 -2.25
C TYR A 112 14.31 14.79 -3.02
#